data_AF-A0A1J3CUM5-F1
#
_entry.id   AF-A0A1J3CUM5-F1
#
_cell.length_a   1.000
_cell.length_b   1.000
_cell.length_c   1.000
_cell.angle_alpha   90.00
_cell.angle_beta   90.00
_cell.angle_gamma   90.00
#
_symmetry.space_group_name_H-M   'P 1'
#
loop_
_entity.id
_entity.type
_entity.pdbx_description
1 polymer ?
#
loop_
_entity_poly.entity_id
_entity_poly.type
_entity_poly.pdbx_seq_one_letter_code
_entity_poly.pdbx_strand_id
1 'polypeptide(L)' 'ACAHAGLVEEGRSVYKRLTESYGLIPKVEHHVCMVDLFGRAGFLDEAYRFIHQLDAIGKATSTALWTAMLGACKMHR' A
#
# COMPACT_ATOMS: atom_id res chain seq x y z
N ALA A 1 -11.62 -3.57 -2.80
CA ALA A 1 -12.80 -2.86 -2.28
C ALA A 1 -12.57 -1.34 -2.25
N CYS A 2 -11.68 -0.79 -1.41
CA CYS A 2 -11.43 0.68 -1.36
C CYS A 2 -10.72 1.23 -2.62
N ALA A 3 -9.78 0.47 -3.18
CA ALA A 3 -8.99 0.88 -4.35
C ALA A 3 -9.80 1.04 -5.65
N HIS A 4 -10.98 0.45 -5.74
CA HIS A 4 -11.90 0.63 -6.87
C HIS A 4 -12.88 1.80 -6.68
N ALA A 5 -13.04 2.29 -5.44
CA ALA A 5 -14.01 3.33 -5.10
C ALA A 5 -13.36 4.72 -4.92
N GLY A 6 -12.05 4.85 -5.13
CA GLY A 6 -11.32 6.10 -4.90
C GLY A 6 -11.15 6.47 -3.41
N LEU A 7 -11.42 5.54 -2.50
CA LEU A 7 -11.47 5.74 -1.05
C LEU A 7 -10.08 5.58 -0.42
N VAL A 8 -9.13 6.41 -0.87
CA VAL A 8 -7.73 6.35 -0.41
C VAL A 8 -7.61 6.73 1.06
N GLU A 9 -8.31 7.79 1.49
CA GLU A 9 -8.27 8.28 2.87
C GLU A 9 -8.86 7.27 3.85
N GLU A 10 -9.96 6.61 3.49
CA GLU A 10 -10.53 5.52 4.27
C GLU A 10 -9.57 4.33 4.35
N GLY A 11 -8.90 4.00 3.25
CA GLY A 11 -7.86 2.97 3.23
C GLY A 11 -6.70 3.28 4.18
N ARG A 12 -6.20 4.52 4.19
CA ARG A 12 -5.19 4.98 5.16
C ARG A 12 -5.69 4.86 6.59
N SER A 13 -6.91 5.32 6.85
CA SER A 13 -7.53 5.28 8.17
C SER A 13 -7.67 3.85 8.69
N VAL A 14 -8.15 2.93 7.86
CA VAL A 14 -8.23 1.50 8.19
C VAL A 14 -6.84 0.93 8.47
N TYR A 15 -5.87 1.21 7.61
CA TYR A 15 -4.50 0.71 7.78
C TYR A 15 -3.85 1.20 9.07
N LYS A 16 -4.03 2.49 9.41
CA LYS A 16 -3.54 3.08 10.66
C LYS A 16 -4.20 2.45 11.90
N ARG A 17 -5.52 2.24 11.85
CA ARG A 17 -6.27 1.61 12.95
C ARG A 17 -5.87 0.17 13.23
N LEU A 18 -5.34 -0.58 12.25
CA LEU A 18 -4.81 -1.94 12.48
C LEU A 18 -3.85 -1.94 13.67
N THR A 19 -2.88 -1.02 13.68
CA THR A 19 -1.89 -0.95 14.75
C THR A 19 -2.41 -0.17 15.95
N GLU A 20 -2.99 1.02 15.74
CA GLU A 20 -3.31 1.93 16.84
C GLU A 20 -4.54 1.51 17.65
N SER A 21 -5.58 1.00 16.99
CA SER A 21 -6.85 0.67 17.64
C SER A 21 -6.98 -0.82 17.94
N TYR A 22 -6.44 -1.67 17.06
CA TYR A 22 -6.58 -3.12 17.18
C TYR A 22 -5.31 -3.83 17.66
N GLY A 23 -4.18 -3.12 17.80
CA GLY A 23 -2.90 -3.71 18.25
C GLY A 23 -2.33 -4.74 17.27
N LEU A 24 -2.80 -4.77 16.03
CA LEU A 24 -2.38 -5.71 15.00
C LEU A 24 -1.17 -5.16 14.25
N ILE A 25 -0.17 -6.02 14.08
CA ILE A 25 1.01 -5.73 13.26
C ILE A 25 0.63 -5.97 11.79
N PRO A 26 0.72 -4.96 10.91
CA PRO A 26 0.47 -5.15 9.50
C PRO A 26 1.42 -6.19 8.92
N LYS A 27 0.85 -7.12 8.16
CA LYS A 27 1.57 -8.16 7.41
C LYS A 27 1.77 -7.76 5.95
N VAL A 28 2.53 -8.56 5.22
CA VAL A 28 2.89 -8.28 3.84
C VAL A 28 1.66 -8.07 2.93
N GLU A 29 0.58 -8.80 3.17
CA GLU A 29 -0.67 -8.68 2.41
C GLU A 29 -1.32 -7.30 2.62
N HIS A 30 -1.22 -6.74 3.83
CA HIS A 30 -1.72 -5.40 4.13
C HIS A 30 -0.87 -4.33 3.44
N HIS A 31 0.45 -4.52 3.38
CA HIS A 31 1.36 -3.64 2.66
C HIS A 31 1.07 -3.66 1.15
N VAL A 32 0.88 -4.85 0.56
CA VAL A 32 0.49 -5.00 -0.85
C VAL A 32 -0.83 -4.32 -1.13
N CYS A 33 -1.83 -4.45 -0.25
CA CYS A 33 -3.10 -3.73 -0.37
C CYS A 33 -2.92 -2.21 -0.38
N MET A 34 -1.99 -1.65 0.41
CA MET A 34 -1.70 -0.21 0.40
C MET A 34 -1.04 0.23 -0.91
N VAL A 35 -0.11 -0.56 -1.43
CA VAL A 35 0.52 -0.28 -2.74
C VAL A 35 -0.51 -0.35 -3.87
N ASP A 36 -1.38 -1.37 -3.89
CA ASP A 36 -2.46 -1.48 -4.88
C ASP A 36 -3.47 -0.32 -4.74
N LEU A 37 -3.80 0.09 -3.51
CA LEU A 37 -4.66 1.24 -3.23
C LEU A 37 -4.10 2.54 -3.82
N PHE A 38 -2.86 2.89 -3.47
CA PHE A 38 -2.20 4.10 -3.99
C PHE A 38 -2.03 4.02 -5.51
N GLY A 39 -1.59 2.86 -5.99
CA GLY A 39 -1.34 2.59 -7.39
C GLY A 39 -2.57 2.77 -8.26
N ARG A 40 -3.71 2.16 -7.91
CA ARG A 40 -4.95 2.30 -8.69
C ARG A 40 -5.50 3.72 -8.68
N ALA A 41 -5.31 4.45 -7.58
CA ALA A 41 -5.75 5.83 -7.46
C ALA A 41 -4.79 6.86 -8.09
N GLY A 42 -3.68 6.42 -8.69
CA GLY A 42 -2.73 7.30 -9.40
C GLY A 42 -1.66 7.93 -8.51
N PHE A 43 -1.61 7.59 -7.23
CA PHE A 43 -0.62 8.09 -6.26
C PHE A 43 0.70 7.30 -6.35
N LEU A 44 1.32 7.24 -7.54
CA LEU A 44 2.51 6.40 -7.78
C LEU A 44 3.71 6.79 -6.91
N ASP A 45 3.97 8.10 -6.74
CA ASP A 45 5.06 8.58 -5.89
C ASP A 45 4.87 8.20 -4.42
N GLU A 46 3.62 8.11 -3.99
CA GLU A 46 3.29 7.70 -2.63
C GLU A 46 3.39 6.19 -2.45
N ALA A 47 2.93 5.42 -3.43
CA ALA A 47 3.15 3.98 -3.47
C ALA A 47 4.65 3.64 -3.39
N TYR A 48 5.48 4.36 -4.15
CA TYR A 48 6.93 4.21 -4.14
C TYR A 48 7.55 4.56 -2.78
N ARG A 49 7.21 5.72 -2.22
CA ARG A 49 7.70 6.14 -0.88
C ARG A 49 7.28 5.16 0.20
N PHE A 50 6.07 4.62 0.13
CA PHE A 50 5.59 3.63 1.09
C PHE A 50 6.42 2.34 1.06
N ILE A 51 6.78 1.84 -0.12
CA ILE A 51 7.67 0.68 -0.24
C ILE A 51 9.05 0.97 0.37
N HIS A 52 9.63 2.14 0.10
CA HIS A 52 10.90 2.55 0.69
C HIS A 52 10.86 2.69 2.21
N GLN A 53 9.75 3.17 2.77
CA GLN A 53 9.56 3.23 4.22
C GLN A 53 9.54 1.82 4.82
N LEU A 54 8.93 0.84 4.13
CA LEU A 54 8.96 -0.56 4.54
C LEU A 54 10.36 -1.16 4.44
N ASP A 55 11.14 -0.82 3.40
CA ASP A 55 12.54 -1.26 3.25
C ASP A 55 13.40 -0.74 4.41
N ALA A 56 13.27 0.54 4.75
CA ALA A 56 14.03 1.19 5.82
C ALA A 56 13.82 0.52 7.20
N ILE A 57 12.66 -0.11 7.42
CA ILE A 57 12.34 -0.83 8.67
C ILE A 57 12.45 -2.35 8.53
N GLY A 58 13.02 -2.86 7.44
CA GLY A 58 13.23 -4.30 7.20
C GLY A 58 11.94 -5.09 6.97
N LYS A 59 10.86 -4.45 6.50
CA LYS A 59 9.54 -5.07 6.27
C LYS A 59 9.18 -5.27 4.80
N ALA A 60 9.92 -4.69 3.85
CA ALA A 60 9.68 -4.92 2.42
C ALA A 60 10.45 -6.15 1.91
N THR A 61 10.02 -7.33 2.36
CA THR A 61 10.69 -8.60 2.03
C THR A 61 10.03 -9.36 0.86
N SER A 62 8.93 -8.85 0.31
CA SER A 62 8.14 -9.55 -0.70
C SER A 62 8.18 -8.88 -2.06
N THR A 63 8.50 -9.68 -3.08
CA THR A 63 8.38 -9.33 -4.50
C THR A 63 6.98 -8.87 -4.87
N ALA A 64 5.96 -9.27 -4.11
CA ALA A 64 4.57 -8.87 -4.33
C ALA A 64 4.36 -7.34 -4.26
N LEU A 65 5.15 -6.62 -3.44
CA LEU A 65 5.07 -5.15 -3.36
C LEU A 65 5.46 -4.49 -4.68
N TRP A 66 6.59 -4.92 -5.24
CA TRP A 66 7.08 -4.41 -6.51
C TRP A 66 6.22 -4.87 -7.69
N THR A 67 5.66 -6.08 -7.64
CA THR A 67 4.68 -6.54 -8.63
C THR A 67 3.44 -5.63 -8.65
N ALA A 68 2.91 -5.26 -7.48
CA ALA A 68 1.78 -4.33 -7.38
C ALA A 68 2.15 -2.94 -7.94
N MET A 69 3.34 -2.42 -7.60
CA MET A 69 3.83 -1.14 -8.10
C MET A 69 3.97 -1.13 -9.64
N LEU A 70 4.59 -2.16 -10.22
CA LEU A 70 4.73 -2.28 -11.67
C LEU A 70 3.38 -2.39 -12.37
N GLY A 71 2.43 -3.10 -11.76
CA GLY A 71 1.04 -3.16 -12.21
C GLY A 71 0.40 -1.78 -12.25
N ALA A 72 0.57 -0.98 -11.19
CA ALA A 72 0.07 0.39 -11.12
C ALA A 72 0.70 1.31 -12.17
N CYS A 73 2.03 1.27 -12.35
CA CYS A 73 2.70 2.06 -13.39
C CYS A 73 2.21 1.73 -14.80
N LYS A 74 1.88 0.46 -15.07
CA LYS A 74 1.31 0.05 -16.36
C LYS A 74 -0.09 0.63 -16.60
N MET A 75 -0.88 0.85 -15.54
CA MET A 75 -2.24 1.39 -15.64
C MET A 75 -2.26 2.88 -15.98
N HIS A 76 -1.29 3.67 -15.52
CA HIS A 76 -1.25 5.13 -15.67
C HIS A 76 -0.25 5.60 -16.73
N ARG A 77 -0.16 4.89 -17.85
CA ARG A 77 0.64 5.30 -19.02
C ARG A 77 0.01 6.45 -19.80
#